data_AF-A0A7U7D8Q7-F1
#
_entry.id   AF-A0A7U7D8Q7-F1
#
_cell.length_a   1.000
_cell.length_b   1.000
_cell.length_c   1.000
_cell.angle_alpha   90.00
_cell.angle_beta   90.00
_cell.angle_gamma   90.00
#
_symmetry.space_group_name_H-M   'P 1'
#
loop_
_entity.id
_entity.type
_entity.pdbx_description
1 polymer ?
#
loop_
_entity_poly.entity_id
_entity_poly.type
_entity_poly.pdbx_seq_one_letter_code
_entity_poly.pdbx_strand_id
1 'polypeptide(L)'
;MGRLLDALRADSESVPVATLATLATFPVPDPEKSQSRKSRSGAKSENAHVVPVIRTHLLALAAGEGHPAKLVHGLSDADMLACHGYTDAELRGYLDALAAQGLMDTGTTPVEWGEPVTRTCEGCGPVLLWADCPAVAKACPWCFRRKAGKPIARPPRRLVDEWAQQDAENTSGPPYFLPKEQAP
;
A
#
# COMPACT_ATOMS: atom_id res chain seq x y z
N MET A 1 -24.63 40.77 -14.36
CA MET A 1 -24.34 41.97 -13.55
C MET A 1 -24.88 41.74 -12.15
N GLY A 2 -24.07 42.01 -11.11
CA GLY A 2 -24.33 41.68 -9.70
C GLY A 2 -23.55 40.42 -9.29
N ARG A 3 -22.22 40.42 -9.27
CA ARG A 3 -21.33 41.10 -8.32
C ARG A 3 -21.72 40.82 -6.85
N LEU A 4 -20.96 39.98 -6.16
CA LEU A 4 -19.69 40.31 -5.48
C LEU A 4 -19.83 40.63 -3.97
N LEU A 5 -20.89 40.18 -3.27
CA LEU A 5 -21.10 40.57 -1.85
C LEU A 5 -21.51 39.48 -0.84
N ASP A 6 -21.60 38.20 -1.21
CA ASP A 6 -21.77 37.13 -0.19
C ASP A 6 -20.45 36.48 0.26
N ALA A 7 -19.31 37.10 -0.10
CA ALA A 7 -17.99 36.58 0.20
C ALA A 7 -17.29 37.19 1.44
N LEU A 8 -17.84 38.16 2.19
CA LEU A 8 -16.99 38.91 3.16
C LEU A 8 -17.66 39.39 4.47
N ARG A 9 -18.58 38.66 5.11
CA ARG A 9 -18.97 39.04 6.49
C ARG A 9 -19.33 37.93 7.48
N ALA A 10 -18.65 36.80 7.38
CA ALA A 10 -18.50 35.92 8.55
C ALA A 10 -17.12 35.27 8.56
N ASP A 11 -16.08 36.03 8.21
CA ASP A 11 -14.75 35.78 8.74
C ASP A 11 -14.69 36.47 10.11
N SER A 12 -14.38 35.73 11.16
CA SER A 12 -13.39 36.09 12.19
C SER A 12 -13.62 35.29 13.48
N GLU A 13 -12.87 34.19 13.61
CA GLU A 13 -12.07 33.78 14.79
C GLU A 13 -11.64 32.32 14.54
N SER A 14 -10.62 32.09 13.72
CA SER A 14 -9.18 32.14 14.02
C SER A 14 -8.62 30.97 14.87
N VAL A 15 -8.07 29.97 14.13
CA VAL A 15 -6.76 29.27 14.32
C VAL A 15 -6.59 28.36 15.57
N PRO A 16 -5.83 27.22 15.54
CA PRO A 16 -4.94 26.69 14.50
C PRO A 16 -5.18 25.25 14.00
N VAL A 17 -4.72 25.05 12.76
CA VAL A 17 -3.83 23.99 12.26
C VAL A 17 -3.54 22.84 13.23
N ALA A 18 -4.02 21.64 12.88
CA ALA A 18 -3.44 20.38 13.32
C ALA A 18 -3.09 19.53 12.08
N THR A 19 -1.83 19.66 11.68
CA THR A 19 -1.02 18.60 11.06
C THR A 19 -1.21 17.30 11.84
N LEU A 20 -1.57 16.20 11.18
CA LEU A 20 -0.68 15.04 11.05
C LEU A 20 -1.32 13.90 10.24
N ALA A 21 -0.49 13.30 9.41
CA ALA A 21 -0.68 11.98 8.84
C ALA A 21 -0.97 10.95 9.94
N THR A 22 -2.13 10.30 9.88
CA THR A 22 -2.31 9.02 10.56
C THR A 22 -1.79 7.92 9.63
N LEU A 23 -0.48 7.71 9.68
CA LEU A 23 0.07 6.39 9.40
C LEU A 23 -0.56 5.45 10.43
N ALA A 24 -1.20 4.38 9.96
CA ALA A 24 -1.70 3.29 10.78
C ALA A 24 -0.52 2.75 11.61
N THR A 25 -0.42 3.24 12.83
CA THR A 25 0.56 2.82 13.82
C THR A 25 -0.15 1.73 14.59
N PHE A 26 0.24 0.48 14.35
CA PHE A 26 -0.16 -0.63 15.19
C PHE A 26 0.21 -0.29 16.64
N PRO A 27 -0.72 -0.40 17.61
CA PRO A 27 -0.37 -0.15 19.00
C PRO A 27 0.64 -1.22 19.46
N VAL A 28 1.83 -0.76 19.85
CA VAL A 28 2.82 -1.54 20.59
C VAL A 28 2.36 -1.57 22.05
N PRO A 29 2.12 -2.75 22.66
CA PRO A 29 1.80 -2.81 24.08
C PRO A 29 3.07 -2.60 24.92
N ASP A 30 3.04 -1.59 25.80
CA ASP A 30 4.06 -1.34 26.83
C ASP A 30 4.10 -2.51 27.85
N PRO A 31 5.28 -2.94 28.33
CA PRO A 31 5.40 -4.04 29.27
C PRO A 31 5.43 -3.55 30.73
N GLU A 32 5.03 -4.47 31.62
CA GLU A 32 5.02 -4.40 33.10
C GLU A 32 3.71 -3.87 33.72
N LYS A 33 3.06 -4.55 34.67
CA LYS A 33 3.56 -5.55 35.62
C LYS A 33 2.43 -6.40 36.20
N SER A 34 2.72 -7.69 36.32
CA SER A 34 2.25 -8.61 37.34
C SER A 34 0.74 -8.71 37.61
N GLN A 35 0.14 -9.79 37.12
CA GLN A 35 -0.58 -10.72 38.01
C GLN A 35 -0.81 -12.10 37.37
N SER A 36 -0.56 -13.11 38.20
CA SER A 36 -1.11 -14.47 38.11
C SER A 36 -0.55 -15.40 37.02
N ARG A 37 0.32 -16.33 37.45
CA ARG A 37 0.58 -17.59 36.75
C ARG A 37 -0.71 -18.42 36.74
N LYS A 38 -1.61 -18.18 35.78
CA LYS A 38 -2.75 -19.06 35.49
C LYS A 38 -2.76 -19.36 33.98
N SER A 39 -2.55 -20.64 33.65
CA SER A 39 -2.93 -21.33 32.41
C SER A 39 -2.38 -20.79 31.07
N ARG A 40 -1.07 -20.97 30.86
CA ARG A 40 -0.47 -20.99 29.51
C ARG A 40 -1.00 -22.16 28.64
N SER A 41 -1.72 -23.13 29.25
CA SER A 41 -2.36 -24.26 28.57
C SER A 41 -3.75 -23.94 27.99
N GLY A 42 -4.42 -22.86 28.44
CA GLY A 42 -5.77 -22.49 27.98
C GLY A 42 -5.77 -21.82 26.60
N ALA A 43 -4.95 -20.78 26.43
CA ALA A 43 -4.86 -20.02 25.17
C ALA A 43 -4.38 -20.87 23.98
N LYS A 44 -3.50 -21.85 24.23
CA LYS A 44 -3.05 -22.78 23.18
C LYS A 44 -4.17 -23.73 22.75
N SER A 45 -5.05 -24.10 23.66
CA SER A 45 -6.20 -24.99 23.39
C SER A 45 -7.31 -24.25 22.64
N GLU A 46 -7.54 -22.98 22.95
CA GLU A 46 -8.55 -22.15 22.29
C GLU A 46 -8.15 -21.84 20.84
N ASN A 47 -6.90 -21.40 20.63
CA ASN A 47 -6.39 -21.10 19.29
C ASN A 47 -6.32 -22.33 18.37
N ALA A 48 -6.13 -23.53 18.93
CA ALA A 48 -6.07 -24.78 18.17
C ALA A 48 -7.38 -25.09 17.44
N HIS A 49 -8.52 -24.63 17.96
CA HIS A 49 -9.82 -24.79 17.32
C HIS A 49 -10.18 -23.62 16.41
N VAL A 50 -9.73 -22.40 16.74
CA VAL A 50 -10.06 -21.18 15.99
C VAL A 50 -9.35 -21.14 14.63
N VAL A 51 -8.06 -21.46 14.58
CA VAL A 51 -7.27 -21.36 13.33
C VAL A 51 -7.82 -22.23 12.20
N PRO A 52 -8.16 -23.52 12.41
CA PRO A 52 -8.77 -24.34 11.35
C PRO A 52 -10.10 -23.77 10.85
N VAL A 53 -10.95 -23.24 11.74
CA VAL A 53 -12.24 -22.64 11.36
C VAL A 53 -12.03 -21.42 10.47
N ILE A 54 -11.14 -20.51 10.86
CA ILE A 54 -10.81 -19.32 10.05
C ILE A 54 -10.21 -19.74 8.71
N ARG A 55 -9.28 -20.70 8.71
CA ARG A 55 -8.66 -21.20 7.48
C ARG A 55 -9.71 -21.79 6.52
N THR A 56 -10.64 -22.59 7.02
CA THR A 56 -11.74 -23.12 6.21
C THR A 56 -12.62 -22.01 5.65
N HIS A 57 -12.94 -20.99 6.46
CA HIS A 57 -13.73 -19.84 6.01
C HIS A 57 -13.03 -19.03 4.90
N LEU A 58 -11.76 -18.70 5.10
CA LEU A 58 -10.95 -17.98 4.10
C LEU A 58 -10.78 -18.78 2.81
N LEU A 59 -10.65 -20.10 2.88
CA LEU A 59 -10.61 -20.96 1.68
C LEU A 59 -11.93 -20.92 0.92
N ALA A 60 -13.07 -20.90 1.61
CA ALA A 60 -14.38 -20.79 0.97
C ALA A 60 -14.57 -19.43 0.29
N LEU A 61 -14.19 -18.33 0.96
CA LEU A 61 -14.20 -16.99 0.37
C LEU A 61 -13.25 -16.90 -0.83
N ALA A 62 -12.02 -17.39 -0.70
CA ALA A 62 -11.05 -17.40 -1.79
C ALA A 62 -11.57 -18.15 -3.03
N ALA A 63 -12.19 -19.32 -2.83
CA ALA A 63 -12.79 -20.08 -3.91
C ALA A 63 -13.95 -19.31 -4.59
N GLY A 64 -14.78 -18.61 -3.81
CA GLY A 64 -15.87 -17.79 -4.33
C GLY A 64 -15.42 -16.61 -5.19
N GLU A 65 -14.27 -16.01 -4.86
CA GLU A 65 -13.68 -14.87 -5.59
C GLU A 65 -12.66 -15.29 -6.68
N GLY A 66 -12.42 -16.60 -6.85
CA GLY A 66 -11.45 -17.11 -7.84
C GLY A 66 -9.98 -16.96 -7.43
N HIS A 67 -9.71 -16.70 -6.15
CA HIS A 67 -8.35 -16.62 -5.60
C HIS A 67 -7.72 -18.00 -5.44
N PRO A 68 -6.41 -18.17 -5.71
CA PRO A 68 -5.74 -19.45 -5.54
C PRO A 68 -5.61 -19.83 -4.07
N ALA A 69 -5.99 -21.07 -3.72
CA ALA A 69 -5.92 -21.59 -2.34
C ALA A 69 -4.52 -21.48 -1.70
N LYS A 70 -3.45 -21.46 -2.52
CA LYS A 70 -2.07 -21.27 -2.06
C LYS A 70 -1.89 -19.96 -1.27
N LEU A 71 -2.68 -18.91 -1.54
CA LEU A 71 -2.64 -17.66 -0.77
C LEU A 71 -2.99 -17.93 0.69
N VAL A 72 -4.11 -18.61 0.94
CA VAL A 72 -4.57 -18.93 2.30
C VAL A 72 -3.66 -19.96 2.98
N HIS A 73 -3.18 -20.97 2.23
CA HIS A 73 -2.24 -21.95 2.78
C HIS A 73 -0.87 -21.35 3.14
N GLY A 74 -0.49 -20.23 2.53
CA GLY A 74 0.75 -19.53 2.83
C GLY A 74 0.70 -18.67 4.10
N LEU A 75 -0.49 -18.42 4.66
CA LEU A 75 -0.65 -17.59 5.86
C LEU A 75 -0.23 -18.34 7.12
N SER A 76 0.46 -17.62 8.01
CA SER A 76 0.87 -18.16 9.30
C SER A 76 -0.34 -18.29 10.25
N ASP A 77 -0.22 -19.12 11.28
CA ASP A 77 -1.28 -19.22 12.30
C ASP A 77 -1.50 -17.88 13.03
N ALA A 78 -0.48 -17.02 13.13
CA ALA A 78 -0.61 -15.68 13.68
C ALA A 78 -1.48 -14.78 12.78
N ASP A 79 -1.28 -14.84 11.46
CA ASP A 79 -2.10 -14.10 10.49
C ASP A 79 -3.54 -14.60 10.50
N MET A 80 -3.73 -15.93 10.62
CA MET A 80 -5.06 -16.53 10.76
C MET A 80 -5.78 -16.01 12.02
N LEU A 81 -5.09 -15.97 13.16
CA LEU A 81 -5.68 -15.43 14.39
C LEU A 81 -6.00 -13.93 14.26
N ALA A 82 -5.17 -13.16 13.55
CA ALA A 82 -5.43 -11.74 13.29
C ALA A 82 -6.67 -11.52 12.43
N CYS A 83 -7.11 -12.52 11.66
CA CYS A 83 -8.34 -12.45 10.87
C CYS A 83 -9.62 -12.66 11.70
N HIS A 84 -9.49 -13.07 12.96
CA HIS A 84 -10.65 -13.37 13.81
C HIS A 84 -11.48 -12.11 14.06
N GLY A 85 -12.79 -12.20 13.80
CA GLY A 85 -13.74 -11.11 14.06
C GLY A 85 -13.93 -10.12 12.91
N TYR A 86 -13.19 -10.25 11.80
CA TYR A 86 -13.48 -9.50 10.58
C TYR A 86 -14.71 -10.04 9.86
N THR A 87 -15.37 -9.14 9.16
CA THR A 87 -16.49 -9.43 8.27
C THR A 87 -16.00 -10.05 6.96
N ASP A 88 -16.88 -10.76 6.25
CA ASP A 88 -16.53 -11.35 4.95
C ASP A 88 -16.07 -10.31 3.92
N ALA A 89 -16.58 -9.07 3.99
CA ALA A 89 -16.15 -8.00 3.09
C ALA A 89 -14.69 -7.59 3.34
N GLU A 90 -14.31 -7.46 4.61
CA GLU A 90 -12.92 -7.16 5.01
C GLU A 90 -11.99 -8.32 4.66
N LEU A 91 -12.43 -9.56 4.88
CA LEU A 91 -11.65 -10.74 4.54
C LEU A 91 -11.45 -10.90 3.02
N ARG A 92 -12.46 -10.56 2.20
CA ARG A 92 -12.30 -10.51 0.74
C ARG A 92 -11.29 -9.45 0.33
N GLY A 93 -11.40 -8.23 0.85
CA GLY A 93 -10.43 -7.17 0.57
C GLY A 93 -9.00 -7.54 1.01
N TYR A 94 -8.87 -8.30 2.11
CA TYR A 94 -7.59 -8.86 2.53
C TYR A 94 -7.04 -9.90 1.54
N LEU A 95 -7.88 -10.79 1.03
CA LEU A 95 -7.50 -11.76 0.00
C LEU A 95 -7.04 -11.06 -1.30
N ASP A 96 -7.75 -10.00 -1.72
CA ASP A 96 -7.35 -9.18 -2.87
C ASP A 96 -5.97 -8.57 -2.66
N ALA A 97 -5.72 -8.00 -1.47
CA ALA A 97 -4.43 -7.42 -1.11
C ALA A 97 -3.29 -8.47 -1.12
N LEU A 98 -3.57 -9.71 -0.67
CA LEU A 98 -2.60 -10.81 -0.72
C LEU A 98 -2.30 -11.23 -2.17
N ALA A 99 -3.33 -11.30 -3.03
CA ALA A 99 -3.17 -11.61 -4.44
C ALA A 99 -2.31 -10.54 -5.15
N ALA A 100 -2.64 -9.27 -4.92
CA ALA A 100 -1.87 -8.12 -5.41
C ALA A 100 -0.42 -8.16 -4.92
N GLN A 101 -0.21 -8.45 -3.63
CA GLN A 101 1.13 -8.61 -3.06
C GLN A 101 1.93 -9.71 -3.76
N GLY A 102 1.29 -10.84 -4.08
CA GLY A 102 1.91 -11.95 -4.80
C GLY A 102 2.37 -11.56 -6.21
N LEU A 103 1.52 -10.85 -6.97
CA LEU A 103 1.89 -10.31 -8.29
C LEU A 103 3.08 -9.35 -8.19
N MET A 104 3.03 -8.44 -7.22
CA MET A 104 4.13 -7.51 -7.03
C MET A 104 5.42 -8.19 -6.59
N ASP A 105 5.35 -9.27 -5.82
CA ASP A 105 6.54 -10.02 -5.45
C ASP A 105 7.23 -10.70 -6.65
N THR A 106 6.52 -10.93 -7.75
CA THR A 106 7.08 -11.38 -9.04
C THR A 106 7.45 -10.23 -9.98
N GLY A 107 7.30 -8.97 -9.54
CA GLY A 107 7.58 -7.80 -10.36
C GLY A 107 6.48 -7.47 -11.37
N THR A 108 5.26 -7.97 -11.12
CA THR A 108 4.09 -7.73 -11.96
C THR A 108 3.17 -6.74 -11.27
N THR A 109 2.68 -5.74 -12.01
CA THR A 109 1.70 -4.79 -11.49
C THR A 109 0.37 -5.48 -11.23
N PRO A 110 -0.28 -5.22 -10.09
CA PRO A 110 -1.63 -5.71 -9.83
C PRO A 110 -2.64 -5.24 -10.89
N VAL A 111 -3.63 -6.08 -11.17
CA VAL A 111 -4.63 -5.83 -12.24
C VAL A 111 -5.56 -4.69 -11.85
N GLU A 112 -5.87 -4.55 -10.56
CA GLU A 112 -6.74 -3.51 -10.02
C GLU A 112 -6.14 -2.09 -10.14
N TRP A 113 -4.85 -1.97 -10.47
CA TRP A 113 -4.23 -0.68 -10.80
C TRP A 113 -4.59 -0.18 -12.21
N GLY A 114 -5.29 -1.00 -13.00
CA GLY A 114 -5.61 -0.71 -14.40
C GLY A 114 -4.37 -0.76 -15.28
N GLU A 115 -4.41 -0.03 -16.40
CA GLU A 115 -3.26 0.08 -17.30
C GLU A 115 -2.10 0.79 -16.59
N PRO A 116 -0.95 0.12 -16.39
CA PRO A 116 0.15 0.71 -15.65
C PRO A 116 0.78 1.87 -16.42
N VAL A 117 0.97 2.98 -15.73
CA VAL A 117 1.69 4.14 -16.26
C VAL A 117 3.09 4.21 -15.69
N THR A 118 4.00 4.77 -16.47
CA THR A 118 5.36 4.99 -16.00
C THR A 118 5.42 6.22 -15.10
N ARG A 119 6.01 6.05 -13.92
CA ARG A 119 6.24 7.10 -12.92
C ARG A 119 7.68 7.04 -12.42
N THR A 120 8.17 8.15 -11.89
CA THR A 120 9.52 8.22 -11.33
C THR A 120 9.47 8.12 -9.82
N CYS A 121 10.23 7.20 -9.22
CA CYS A 121 10.41 7.13 -7.78
C CYS A 121 11.85 7.50 -7.41
N GLU A 122 12.04 8.39 -6.44
CA GLU A 122 13.38 8.78 -5.97
C GLU A 122 14.19 7.59 -5.45
N GLY A 123 13.53 6.59 -4.87
CA GLY A 123 14.16 5.37 -4.39
C GLY A 123 14.39 4.30 -5.47
N CYS A 124 13.57 4.22 -6.52
CA CYS A 124 13.58 3.09 -7.45
C CYS A 124 13.91 3.47 -8.90
N GLY A 125 13.93 4.76 -9.24
CA GLY A 125 13.96 5.26 -10.61
C GLY A 125 12.61 5.05 -11.31
N PRO A 126 12.62 4.85 -12.64
CA PRO A 126 11.40 4.59 -13.42
C PRO A 126 10.74 3.27 -13.01
N VAL A 127 9.45 3.33 -12.72
CA VAL A 127 8.61 2.21 -12.26
C VAL A 127 7.22 2.29 -12.87
N LEU A 128 6.53 1.15 -12.95
CA LEU A 128 5.12 1.10 -13.34
C LEU A 128 4.22 1.25 -12.11
N LEU A 129 3.28 2.19 -12.14
CA LEU A 129 2.30 2.49 -11.09
C LEU A 129 0.92 2.76 -11.71
N TRP A 130 -0.10 2.99 -10.87
CA TRP A 130 -1.45 3.35 -11.32
C TRP A 130 -1.50 4.78 -11.89
N ALA A 131 -2.52 5.03 -12.72
CA ALA A 131 -2.69 6.28 -13.46
C ALA A 131 -2.67 7.54 -12.58
N ASP A 132 -3.37 7.51 -11.44
CA ASP A 132 -3.49 8.69 -10.56
C ASP A 132 -2.26 8.92 -9.65
N CYS A 133 -1.23 8.07 -9.74
CA CYS A 133 -0.01 8.28 -8.99
C CYS A 133 0.70 9.57 -9.47
N PRO A 134 1.21 10.43 -8.57
CA PRO A 134 1.99 11.59 -8.96
C PRO A 134 3.16 11.22 -9.87
N ALA A 135 3.51 12.11 -10.81
CA ALA A 135 4.60 11.90 -11.77
C ALA A 135 5.93 11.53 -11.08
N VAL A 136 6.19 12.12 -9.91
CA VAL A 136 7.34 11.84 -9.07
C VAL A 136 6.88 11.46 -7.66
N ALA A 137 7.31 10.28 -7.19
CA ALA A 137 7.02 9.76 -5.86
C ALA A 137 8.28 9.68 -4.99
N LYS A 138 8.19 10.18 -3.75
CA LYS A 138 9.27 10.04 -2.75
C LYS A 138 9.57 8.56 -2.44
N ALA A 139 8.51 7.77 -2.31
CA ALA A 139 8.59 6.32 -2.18
C ALA A 139 7.42 5.70 -2.95
N CYS A 140 7.69 4.59 -3.64
CA CYS A 140 6.67 3.81 -4.32
C CYS A 140 6.50 2.45 -3.61
N PRO A 141 5.38 1.74 -3.86
CA PRO A 141 5.15 0.40 -3.30
C PRO A 141 6.24 -0.65 -3.64
N TRP A 142 7.07 -0.38 -4.65
CA TRP A 142 8.22 -1.22 -5.01
C TRP A 142 9.45 -0.99 -4.12
N CYS A 143 9.52 0.11 -3.35
CA CYS A 143 10.71 0.44 -2.56
C CYS A 143 11.08 -0.64 -1.53
N PHE A 144 10.09 -1.19 -0.82
CA PHE A 144 10.34 -2.28 0.13
C PHE A 144 10.77 -3.57 -0.57
N ARG A 145 10.19 -3.86 -1.75
CA ARG A 145 10.57 -5.01 -2.58
C ARG A 145 12.00 -4.91 -3.06
N ARG A 146 12.39 -3.73 -3.57
CA ARG A 146 13.78 -3.43 -3.92
C ARG A 146 14.74 -3.67 -2.76
N LYS A 147 14.41 -3.16 -1.57
CA LYS A 147 15.25 -3.34 -0.36
C LYS A 147 15.37 -4.83 0.02
N ALA A 148 14.34 -5.61 -0.24
CA ALA A 148 14.33 -7.06 -0.05
C ALA A 148 14.94 -7.86 -1.22
N GLY A 149 15.53 -7.20 -2.22
CA GLY A 149 16.11 -7.87 -3.40
C GLY A 149 15.08 -8.47 -4.37
N LYS A 150 13.78 -8.14 -4.20
CA LYS A 150 12.70 -8.59 -5.08
C LYS A 150 12.63 -7.76 -6.36
N PRO A 151 12.10 -8.32 -7.46
CA PRO A 151 11.93 -7.60 -8.72
C PRO A 151 11.01 -6.38 -8.58
N ILE A 152 11.17 -5.45 -9.53
CA ILE A 152 10.38 -4.22 -9.66
C ILE A 152 9.77 -4.21 -11.04
N ALA A 153 8.46 -3.92 -11.15
CA ALA A 153 7.83 -3.66 -12.43
C ALA A 153 8.43 -2.38 -13.04
N ARG A 154 9.19 -2.53 -14.13
CA ARG A 154 9.84 -1.43 -14.84
C ARG A 154 9.24 -1.26 -16.24
N PRO A 155 9.22 -0.02 -16.76
CA PRO A 155 8.88 0.20 -18.16
C PRO A 155 9.86 -0.55 -19.09
N PRO A 156 9.41 -0.95 -20.28
CA PRO A 156 10.28 -1.46 -21.34
C PRO A 156 11.46 -0.51 -21.60
N ARG A 157 12.68 -1.06 -21.75
CA ARG A 157 13.90 -0.24 -21.97
C ARG A 157 13.76 0.78 -23.09
N ARG A 158 13.11 0.43 -24.20
CA ARG A 158 12.93 1.34 -25.35
C ARG A 158 12.22 2.64 -24.98
N LEU A 159 11.20 2.57 -24.11
CA LEU A 159 10.51 3.76 -23.62
C LEU A 159 11.42 4.64 -22.75
N VAL A 160 12.30 4.01 -21.96
CA VAL A 160 13.28 4.74 -21.14
C VAL A 160 14.35 5.42 -22.01
N ASP A 161 14.81 4.74 -23.07
CA ASP A 161 15.82 5.26 -23.99
C ASP A 161 15.25 6.42 -24.84
N GLU A 162 14.01 6.29 -25.34
CA GLU A 162 13.30 7.35 -26.07
C GLU A 162 13.12 8.62 -25.22
N TRP A 163 12.80 8.46 -23.93
CA TRP A 163 12.69 9.57 -23.00
C TRP A 163 14.04 10.21 -22.68
N ALA A 164 15.08 9.40 -22.46
CA ALA A 164 16.43 9.92 -22.25
C ALA A 164 16.89 10.74 -23.47
N GLN A 165 16.49 10.33 -24.67
CA GLN A 165 16.76 11.07 -25.89
C GLN A 165 15.94 12.37 -25.98
N GLN A 166 14.65 12.35 -25.66
CA GLN A 166 13.81 13.56 -25.60
C GLN A 166 14.31 14.58 -24.57
N ASP A 167 14.80 14.12 -23.41
CA ASP A 167 15.40 14.98 -22.39
C ASP A 167 16.73 15.59 -22.88
N ALA A 168 17.55 14.82 -23.58
CA ALA A 168 18.79 15.33 -24.17
C ALA A 168 18.53 16.39 -25.27
N GLU A 169 17.41 16.25 -26.00
CA GLU A 169 16.97 17.19 -27.03
C GLU A 169 16.24 18.42 -26.45
N ASN A 170 15.71 18.33 -25.23
CA ASN A 170 15.00 19.41 -24.56
C ASN A 170 15.99 20.47 -24.01
N THR A 171 16.25 21.50 -24.82
CA THR A 171 17.17 22.60 -24.49
C THR A 171 16.51 23.77 -23.75
N SER A 172 15.20 23.73 -23.52
CA SER A 172 14.41 24.90 -23.07
C SER A 172 13.65 24.71 -21.75
N GLY A 173 13.60 23.49 -21.21
CA GLY A 173 12.95 23.18 -19.94
C GLY A 173 13.83 22.31 -19.04
N PRO A 174 13.59 22.28 -17.72
CA PRO A 174 14.27 21.34 -16.84
C PRO A 174 13.93 19.90 -17.29
N PRO A 175 14.92 18.99 -17.36
CA PRO A 175 14.67 17.60 -17.72
C PRO A 175 13.66 17.00 -16.73
N TYR A 176 12.80 16.10 -17.19
CA TYR A 176 11.75 15.50 -16.34
C TYR A 176 12.34 14.74 -15.13
N PHE A 177 13.64 14.43 -15.17
CA PHE A 177 14.41 13.78 -14.10
C PHE A 177 14.83 14.68 -12.93
N LEU A 178 14.66 16.00 -13.01
CA LEU A 178 15.02 16.88 -11.90
C LEU A 178 13.77 17.54 -11.29
N PRO A 179 13.54 17.42 -9.97
CA PRO A 179 12.64 18.31 -9.27
C PRO A 179 13.04 19.75 -9.60
N LYS A 180 12.07 20.60 -9.92
CA LYS A 180 12.31 22.05 -9.99
C LYS A 180 12.90 22.46 -8.64
N GLU A 181 14.18 22.81 -8.63
CA GLU A 181 14.80 23.43 -7.47
C GLU A 181 13.90 24.59 -7.05
N GLN A 182 13.44 24.56 -5.80
CA GLN A 182 12.70 25.64 -5.19
C GLN A 182 13.68 26.82 -5.08
N ALA A 183 13.58 27.74 -6.04
CA ALA A 183 14.24 29.03 -5.98
C ALA A 183 13.63 29.86 -4.82
N PRO A 184 14.44 30.75 -4.19
CA PRO A 184 14.30 31.19 -2.81
C PRO A 184 13.04 31.99 -2.47
#